data_AF-A0A7S0LM68-F1
#
_entry.id   AF-A0A7S0LM68-F1
#
_cell.length_a   1.000
_cell.length_b   1.000
_cell.length_c   1.000
_cell.angle_alpha   90.00
_cell.angle_beta   90.00
_cell.angle_gamma   90.00
#
_symmetry.space_group_name_H-M   'P 1'
#
loop_
_entity.id
_entity.type
_entity.pdbx_description
1 polymer ?
#
loop_
_entity_poly.entity_id
_entity_poly.type
_entity_poly.pdbx_seq_one_letter_code
_entity_poly.pdbx_strand_id
1 'polypeptide(L)'
;DTLRERIGVLVEKKKIVVKVPGVMIIDTPGHESFSNLRSRGSSLCDIAILVIDIMHGLEPQTIESLHMLRGKKTPFIVALNKVDRLYGWQEVKDRPFVDALEEQSESVKREFDDRAKSVLLSLAEQGLNAELYYRNKDFREYVSLVPTSAHTGEGIPDILMLLVQLSQKMMVDRIMWTPMVQCTVLEVKVVEGLGATADVILANGTLKRGDRLVLCGFGGPVVTRVRELLTPKPLRELRIKADYLHHQEIDGAAGIKICANHLEGVVAGSACMVPFADVPYDLEVLKEDVMSDLSKLAKAASEVNGGVGVYAMASTLGSLEALLEFLKTSKIPVSAVNIGPIHKKDVIKASIMHEHKSEFATILAFDVPVTKEATDQAKEANVKVFTAEIIYHLFDKFTAYMADVRREQQEAAALTAVFPVVCEISSPEHVWCRGGGGDPILVGLNIKEGLLKRGTPLCVERRGVKDPVTGLQAYLDIGRVVSMEKDRKPTDQAKAGVQVSCKIDAVTSILYGRQFDHTYPLYARITRKSIDAVREFFKEDLSKEDWALLLKLKKQFGVI
;
A
#
# COMPACT_ATOMS: atom_id res chain seq x y z
N ASP A 1 35.61 10.46 -22.17
CA ASP A 1 36.31 9.55 -23.11
C ASP A 1 35.80 8.13 -23.10
N THR A 2 35.70 7.46 -21.95
CA THR A 2 35.16 6.08 -21.84
C THR A 2 33.80 5.89 -22.54
N LEU A 3 32.88 6.85 -22.38
CA LEU A 3 31.59 6.79 -23.07
C LEU A 3 31.77 6.72 -24.59
N ARG A 4 32.58 7.62 -25.17
CA ARG A 4 32.82 7.69 -26.62
C ARG A 4 33.50 6.43 -27.16
N GLU A 5 34.44 5.87 -26.42
CA GLU A 5 35.09 4.60 -26.75
C GLU A 5 34.06 3.46 -26.83
N ARG A 6 33.21 3.31 -25.80
CA ARG A 6 32.21 2.24 -25.70
C ARG A 6 31.12 2.31 -26.77
N ILE A 7 30.80 3.49 -27.29
CA ILE A 7 29.77 3.66 -28.34
C ILE A 7 30.35 3.99 -29.71
N GLY A 8 31.68 3.99 -29.88
CA GLY A 8 32.36 4.53 -31.07
C GLY A 8 31.90 3.90 -32.38
N VAL A 9 31.81 2.56 -32.42
CA VAL A 9 31.34 1.79 -33.58
C VAL A 9 29.93 2.24 -34.02
N LEU A 10 29.03 2.47 -33.05
CA LEU A 10 27.66 2.91 -33.33
C LEU A 10 27.59 4.39 -33.69
N VAL A 11 28.42 5.23 -33.08
CA VAL A 11 28.53 6.66 -33.38
C VAL A 11 28.93 6.88 -34.84
N GLU A 12 29.93 6.15 -35.32
CA GLU A 12 30.39 6.23 -36.71
C GLU A 12 29.33 5.71 -37.68
N LYS A 13 28.79 4.50 -37.44
CA LYS A 13 27.76 3.87 -38.28
C LYS A 13 26.50 4.74 -38.42
N LYS A 14 26.09 5.42 -37.34
CA LYS A 14 24.87 6.26 -37.30
C LYS A 14 25.13 7.77 -37.43
N LYS A 15 26.38 8.21 -37.56
CA LYS A 15 26.80 9.63 -37.65
C LYS A 15 26.25 10.50 -36.51
N ILE A 16 26.34 10.02 -35.27
CA ILE A 16 25.76 10.68 -34.09
C ILE A 16 26.77 11.62 -33.43
N VAL A 17 26.36 12.86 -33.14
CA VAL A 17 27.19 13.80 -32.36
C VAL A 17 26.87 13.66 -30.87
N VAL A 18 27.87 13.29 -30.07
CA VAL A 18 27.77 13.18 -28.61
C VAL A 18 28.08 14.53 -27.97
N LYS A 19 27.06 15.17 -27.40
CA LYS A 19 27.09 16.48 -26.73
C LYS A 19 27.13 16.37 -25.20
N VAL A 20 26.66 15.26 -24.63
CA VAL A 20 26.68 15.04 -23.18
C VAL A 20 28.11 14.78 -22.67
N PRO A 21 28.48 15.27 -21.48
CA PRO A 21 29.83 15.10 -20.93
C PRO A 21 30.07 13.66 -20.42
N GLY A 22 29.02 12.97 -19.98
CA GLY A 22 29.09 11.62 -19.44
C GLY A 22 27.72 11.09 -19.02
N VAL A 23 27.72 9.91 -18.41
CA VAL A 23 26.53 9.28 -17.81
C VAL A 23 26.90 8.86 -16.39
N MET A 24 26.08 9.24 -15.42
CA MET A 24 26.19 8.77 -14.04
C MET A 24 25.16 7.67 -13.84
N ILE A 25 25.61 6.50 -13.36
CA ILE A 25 24.75 5.34 -13.11
C ILE A 25 24.63 5.15 -11.61
N ILE A 26 23.39 5.05 -11.13
CA ILE A 26 23.08 4.68 -9.75
C ILE A 26 22.69 3.20 -9.78
N ASP A 27 23.49 2.37 -9.11
CA ASP A 27 23.15 0.96 -8.95
C ASP A 27 22.17 0.78 -7.79
N THR A 28 21.05 0.11 -8.07
CA THR A 28 20.05 -0.24 -7.07
C THR A 28 20.03 -1.75 -6.91
N PRO A 29 20.19 -2.28 -5.68
CA PRO A 29 20.15 -3.72 -5.46
C PRO A 29 18.80 -4.34 -5.86
N GLY A 30 18.87 -5.50 -6.53
CA GLY A 30 17.71 -6.20 -7.07
C GLY A 30 16.94 -7.07 -6.06
N HIS A 31 17.49 -7.33 -4.87
CA HIS A 31 16.81 -8.15 -3.86
C HIS A 31 15.58 -7.40 -3.30
N GLU A 32 14.51 -8.14 -3.06
CA GLU A 32 13.19 -7.59 -2.68
C GLU A 32 13.27 -6.65 -1.47
N SER A 33 14.04 -7.03 -0.44
CA SER A 33 14.35 -6.25 0.78
C SER A 33 14.89 -4.83 0.55
N PHE A 34 15.31 -4.47 -0.67
CA PHE A 34 15.81 -3.14 -0.99
C PHE A 34 14.86 -2.30 -1.84
N SER A 35 13.55 -2.56 -1.74
CA SER A 35 12.47 -1.75 -2.34
C SER A 35 12.66 -0.24 -2.14
N ASN A 36 13.15 0.17 -0.96
CA ASN A 36 13.45 1.57 -0.63
C ASN A 36 14.52 2.20 -1.52
N LEU A 37 15.57 1.44 -1.84
CA LEU A 37 16.63 1.94 -2.72
C LEU A 37 16.14 2.07 -4.16
N ARG A 38 15.28 1.16 -4.62
CA ARG A 38 14.63 1.26 -5.93
C ARG A 38 13.68 2.46 -6.00
N SER A 39 12.83 2.65 -4.99
CA SER A 39 11.94 3.82 -4.92
C SER A 39 12.75 5.13 -4.92
N ARG A 40 13.82 5.20 -4.12
CA ARG A 40 14.71 6.36 -4.05
C ARG A 40 15.41 6.63 -5.37
N GLY A 41 16.04 5.60 -5.97
CA GLY A 41 16.69 5.71 -7.28
C GLY A 41 15.74 6.20 -8.36
N SER A 42 14.50 5.67 -8.37
CA SER A 42 13.46 6.07 -9.34
C SER A 42 13.05 7.54 -9.21
N SER A 43 13.09 8.15 -8.02
CA SER A 43 12.80 9.58 -7.85
C SER A 43 13.93 10.49 -8.32
N LEU A 44 15.18 10.00 -8.32
CA LEU A 44 16.36 10.83 -8.51
C LEU A 44 16.94 10.75 -9.92
N CYS A 45 16.63 9.68 -10.66
CA CYS A 45 17.15 9.50 -12.01
C CYS A 45 16.31 10.25 -13.06
N ASP A 46 16.99 10.85 -14.02
CA ASP A 46 16.35 11.42 -15.21
C ASP A 46 15.76 10.33 -16.12
N ILE A 47 16.43 9.18 -16.15
CA ILE A 47 16.08 7.99 -16.94
C ILE A 47 16.51 6.72 -16.19
N ALA A 48 15.71 5.67 -16.28
CA ALA A 48 16.00 4.37 -15.68
C ALA A 48 16.26 3.27 -16.73
N ILE A 49 16.95 2.21 -16.29
CA ILE A 49 17.10 0.95 -17.05
C ILE A 49 16.38 -0.14 -16.26
N LEU A 50 15.29 -0.66 -16.79
CA LEU A 50 14.62 -1.82 -16.23
C LEU A 50 15.26 -3.09 -16.79
N VAL A 51 15.86 -3.92 -15.93
CA VAL A 51 16.52 -5.16 -16.35
C VAL A 51 15.55 -6.33 -16.26
N ILE A 52 15.41 -7.08 -17.34
CA ILE A 52 14.59 -8.29 -17.44
C ILE A 52 15.47 -9.44 -17.90
N ASP A 53 15.38 -10.58 -17.24
CA ASP A 53 16.08 -11.80 -17.65
C ASP A 53 15.33 -12.45 -18.82
N ILE A 54 15.98 -12.63 -19.98
CA ILE A 54 15.36 -13.26 -21.15
C ILE A 54 14.92 -14.71 -20.90
N MET A 55 15.52 -15.38 -19.92
CA MET A 55 15.22 -16.77 -19.59
C MET A 55 13.96 -16.90 -18.74
N HIS A 56 13.70 -15.93 -17.86
CA HIS A 56 12.62 -15.98 -16.86
C HIS A 56 11.47 -15.02 -17.14
N GLY A 57 11.71 -13.95 -17.92
CA GLY A 57 10.70 -12.93 -18.20
C GLY A 57 10.44 -12.02 -17.00
N LEU A 58 9.17 -11.62 -16.82
CA LEU A 58 8.76 -10.70 -15.76
C LEU A 58 8.56 -11.46 -14.44
N GLU A 59 9.34 -11.09 -13.44
CA GLU A 59 9.22 -11.58 -12.07
C GLU A 59 8.55 -10.52 -11.16
N PRO A 60 8.09 -10.87 -9.95
CA PRO A 60 7.43 -9.93 -9.05
C PRO A 60 8.20 -8.62 -8.81
N GLN A 61 9.53 -8.67 -8.66
CA GLN A 61 10.35 -7.46 -8.48
C GLN A 61 10.43 -6.60 -9.75
N THR A 62 10.36 -7.21 -10.94
CA THR A 62 10.29 -6.49 -12.21
C THR A 62 8.98 -5.72 -12.33
N ILE A 63 7.87 -6.36 -11.95
CA ILE A 63 6.54 -5.74 -11.94
C ILE A 63 6.48 -4.60 -10.92
N GLU A 64 7.01 -4.81 -9.72
CA GLU A 64 7.13 -3.77 -8.68
C GLU A 64 7.90 -2.55 -9.21
N SER A 65 9.08 -2.78 -9.82
CA SER A 65 9.91 -1.71 -10.38
C SER A 65 9.19 -0.98 -11.52
N LEU A 66 8.48 -1.70 -12.38
CA LEU A 66 7.68 -1.11 -13.46
C LEU A 66 6.58 -0.19 -12.91
N HIS A 67 5.88 -0.61 -11.85
CA HIS A 67 4.87 0.22 -11.19
C HIS A 67 5.48 1.49 -10.57
N MET A 68 6.64 1.38 -9.93
CA MET A 68 7.36 2.55 -9.39
C MET A 68 7.70 3.57 -10.48
N LEU A 69 8.28 3.11 -11.60
CA LEU A 69 8.66 3.97 -12.73
C LEU A 69 7.44 4.64 -13.38
N ARG A 70 6.34 3.91 -13.56
CA ARG A 70 5.10 4.46 -14.11
C ARG A 70 4.44 5.46 -13.18
N GLY A 71 4.37 5.16 -11.89
CA GLY A 71 3.80 6.07 -10.88
C GLY A 71 4.50 7.42 -10.86
N LYS A 72 5.84 7.43 -10.98
CA LYS A 72 6.66 8.64 -11.01
C LYS A 72 6.82 9.26 -12.39
N LYS A 73 6.30 8.63 -13.43
CA LYS A 73 6.47 9.04 -14.84
C LYS A 73 7.95 9.18 -15.22
N THR A 74 8.80 8.34 -14.65
CA THR A 74 10.24 8.31 -14.96
C THR A 74 10.41 7.64 -16.33
N PRO A 75 11.02 8.30 -17.33
CA PRO A 75 11.36 7.66 -18.59
C PRO A 75 12.29 6.47 -18.36
N PHE A 76 12.12 5.39 -19.11
CA PHE A 76 13.00 4.22 -18.98
C PHE A 76 13.15 3.45 -20.29
N ILE A 77 14.21 2.65 -20.34
CA ILE A 77 14.42 1.61 -21.36
C ILE A 77 14.46 0.25 -20.67
N VAL A 78 14.22 -0.82 -21.43
CA VAL A 78 14.30 -2.18 -20.90
C VAL A 78 15.54 -2.87 -21.42
N ALA A 79 16.40 -3.36 -20.53
CA ALA A 79 17.51 -4.23 -20.88
C ALA A 79 17.05 -5.70 -20.78
N LEU A 80 16.96 -6.39 -21.91
CA LEU A 80 16.65 -7.82 -21.96
C LEU A 80 17.95 -8.62 -21.84
N ASN A 81 18.34 -8.87 -20.60
CA ASN A 81 19.67 -9.37 -20.23
C ASN A 81 19.76 -10.91 -20.33
N LYS A 82 21.02 -11.40 -20.33
CA LYS A 82 21.43 -12.82 -20.36
C LYS A 82 21.20 -13.52 -21.69
N VAL A 83 21.33 -12.81 -22.82
CA VAL A 83 21.25 -13.42 -24.16
C VAL A 83 22.35 -14.47 -24.40
N ASP A 84 23.47 -14.37 -23.69
CA ASP A 84 24.56 -15.36 -23.66
C ASP A 84 24.11 -16.76 -23.20
N ARG A 85 22.95 -16.86 -22.53
CA ARG A 85 22.40 -18.12 -22.02
C ARG A 85 21.47 -18.84 -23.01
N LEU A 86 21.21 -18.26 -24.18
CA LEU A 86 20.45 -18.93 -25.22
C LEU A 86 21.21 -20.15 -25.72
N TYR A 87 20.50 -21.24 -26.01
CA TYR A 87 21.16 -22.49 -26.34
C TYR A 87 21.84 -22.39 -27.70
N GLY A 88 23.18 -22.50 -27.71
CA GLY A 88 23.99 -22.38 -28.92
C GLY A 88 24.39 -20.95 -29.27
N TRP A 89 24.16 -19.97 -28.38
CA TRP A 89 24.69 -18.61 -28.54
C TRP A 89 26.22 -18.63 -28.65
N GLN A 90 26.75 -17.94 -29.65
CA GLN A 90 28.18 -17.72 -29.84
C GLN A 90 28.55 -16.33 -29.33
N GLU A 91 29.36 -16.26 -28.29
CA GLU A 91 29.75 -15.00 -27.64
C GLU A 91 30.61 -14.14 -28.58
N VAL A 92 30.25 -12.86 -28.70
CA VAL A 92 31.03 -11.85 -29.43
C VAL A 92 31.17 -10.61 -28.56
N LYS A 93 32.26 -10.56 -27.79
CA LYS A 93 32.45 -9.60 -26.69
C LYS A 93 32.32 -8.15 -27.11
N ASP A 94 31.66 -7.36 -26.25
CA ASP A 94 31.51 -5.90 -26.35
C ASP A 94 30.93 -5.37 -27.69
N ARG A 95 30.26 -6.23 -28.48
CA ARG A 95 29.69 -5.85 -29.78
C ARG A 95 28.28 -5.27 -29.66
N PRO A 96 27.85 -4.41 -30.61
CA PRO A 96 26.45 -4.07 -30.74
C PRO A 96 25.58 -5.31 -30.97
N PHE A 97 24.41 -5.36 -30.34
CA PHE A 97 23.60 -6.57 -30.32
C PHE A 97 23.18 -7.05 -31.72
N VAL A 98 22.76 -6.14 -32.60
CA VAL A 98 22.34 -6.51 -33.97
C VAL A 98 23.47 -7.17 -34.74
N ASP A 99 24.69 -6.63 -34.64
CA ASP A 99 25.85 -7.22 -35.30
C ASP A 99 26.15 -8.63 -34.73
N ALA A 100 26.05 -8.81 -33.40
CA ALA A 100 26.23 -10.11 -32.75
C ALA A 100 25.13 -11.12 -33.12
N LEU A 101 23.87 -10.66 -33.27
CA LEU A 101 22.73 -11.49 -33.65
C LEU A 101 22.84 -11.99 -35.10
N GLU A 102 23.34 -11.15 -36.02
CA GLU A 102 23.52 -11.50 -37.43
C GLU A 102 24.47 -12.71 -37.62
N GLU A 103 25.50 -12.81 -36.77
CA GLU A 103 26.49 -13.89 -36.76
C GLU A 103 25.96 -15.21 -36.16
N GLN A 104 24.78 -15.21 -35.52
CA GLN A 104 24.21 -16.40 -34.90
C GLN A 104 23.58 -17.35 -35.92
N SER A 105 23.44 -18.62 -35.52
CA SER A 105 22.67 -19.60 -36.29
C SER A 105 21.18 -19.25 -36.35
N GLU A 106 20.49 -19.71 -37.40
CA GLU A 106 19.04 -19.50 -37.54
C GLU A 106 18.21 -20.10 -36.40
N SER A 107 18.69 -21.16 -35.76
CA SER A 107 18.03 -21.75 -34.59
C SER A 107 18.08 -20.80 -33.39
N VAL A 108 19.24 -20.19 -33.14
CA VAL A 108 19.45 -19.24 -32.04
C VAL A 108 18.64 -17.97 -32.27
N LYS A 109 18.60 -17.45 -33.50
CA LYS A 109 17.79 -16.29 -33.87
C LYS A 109 16.30 -16.53 -33.61
N ARG A 110 15.78 -17.72 -33.95
CA ARG A 110 14.39 -18.10 -33.67
C ARG A 110 14.11 -18.20 -32.17
N GLU A 111 14.98 -18.85 -31.40
CA GLU A 111 14.83 -18.91 -29.94
C GLU A 111 14.79 -17.52 -29.31
N PHE A 112 15.71 -16.64 -29.73
CA PHE A 112 15.74 -15.24 -29.31
C PHE A 112 14.42 -14.53 -29.63
N ASP A 113 13.95 -14.60 -30.89
CA ASP A 113 12.71 -13.94 -31.31
C ASP A 113 11.50 -14.45 -30.53
N ASP A 114 11.40 -15.75 -30.26
CA ASP A 114 10.29 -16.34 -29.51
C ASP A 114 10.27 -15.87 -28.05
N ARG A 115 11.43 -15.86 -27.38
CA ARG A 115 11.54 -15.33 -26.01
C ARG A 115 11.29 -13.83 -25.94
N ALA A 116 11.83 -13.07 -26.89
CA ALA A 116 11.59 -11.63 -26.97
C ALA A 116 10.09 -11.32 -27.15
N LYS A 117 9.40 -12.05 -28.04
CA LYS A 117 7.94 -11.92 -28.20
C LYS A 117 7.18 -12.26 -26.91
N SER A 118 7.60 -13.31 -26.20
CA SER A 118 6.99 -13.66 -24.91
C SER A 118 7.11 -12.52 -23.90
N VAL A 119 8.30 -11.90 -23.78
CA VAL A 119 8.51 -10.76 -22.87
C VAL A 119 7.71 -9.54 -23.30
N LEU A 120 7.64 -9.24 -24.60
CA LEU A 120 6.83 -8.15 -25.14
C LEU A 120 5.34 -8.35 -24.83
N LEU A 121 4.83 -9.59 -24.94
CA LEU A 121 3.46 -9.93 -24.56
C LEU A 121 3.22 -9.69 -23.07
N SER A 122 4.10 -10.16 -22.19
CA SER A 122 3.98 -9.94 -20.75
C SER A 122 4.05 -8.46 -20.37
N LEU A 123 4.87 -7.64 -21.06
CA LEU A 123 4.88 -6.18 -20.85
C LEU A 123 3.56 -5.55 -21.29
N ALA A 124 2.97 -6.00 -22.40
CA ALA A 124 1.67 -5.54 -22.87
C ALA A 124 0.53 -5.89 -21.88
N GLU A 125 0.58 -7.06 -21.24
CA GLU A 125 -0.36 -7.44 -20.17
C GLU A 125 -0.26 -6.50 -18.95
N GLN A 126 0.93 -5.97 -18.67
CA GLN A 126 1.14 -4.91 -17.67
C GLN A 126 0.77 -3.51 -18.19
N GLY A 127 0.20 -3.41 -19.39
CA GLY A 127 -0.21 -2.16 -20.03
C GLY A 127 0.95 -1.30 -20.51
N LEU A 128 2.06 -1.92 -20.91
CA LEU A 128 3.23 -1.24 -21.49
C LEU A 128 3.41 -1.62 -22.96
N ASN A 129 3.35 -0.63 -23.85
CA ASN A 129 3.73 -0.82 -25.24
C ASN A 129 5.26 -0.80 -25.33
N ALA A 130 5.85 -1.90 -25.79
CA ALA A 130 7.28 -2.05 -25.96
C ALA A 130 7.60 -2.63 -27.35
N GLU A 131 8.80 -2.33 -27.83
CA GLU A 131 9.33 -2.88 -29.09
C GLU A 131 10.85 -2.97 -29.01
N LEU A 132 11.45 -3.90 -29.76
CA LEU A 132 12.90 -3.99 -29.89
C LEU A 132 13.47 -2.66 -30.40
N TYR A 133 14.55 -2.19 -29.78
CA TYR A 133 15.06 -0.83 -29.99
C TYR A 133 15.41 -0.50 -31.45
N TYR A 134 15.79 -1.51 -32.25
CA TYR A 134 16.09 -1.35 -33.68
C TYR A 134 14.85 -1.40 -34.58
N ARG A 135 13.70 -1.84 -34.08
CA ARG A 135 12.39 -1.81 -34.76
C ARG A 135 11.54 -0.62 -34.33
N ASN A 136 11.81 -0.06 -33.15
CA ASN A 136 11.09 1.08 -32.60
C ASN A 136 11.33 2.38 -33.39
N LYS A 137 10.26 2.96 -33.94
CA LYS A 137 10.27 4.25 -34.66
C LYS A 137 9.74 5.41 -33.82
N ASP A 138 9.02 5.12 -32.74
CA ASP A 138 8.40 6.13 -31.88
C ASP A 138 8.76 5.88 -30.41
N PHE A 139 9.81 6.57 -29.94
CA PHE A 139 10.29 6.51 -28.57
C PHE A 139 9.37 7.18 -27.55
N ARG A 140 8.31 7.87 -27.97
CA ARG A 140 7.32 8.48 -27.06
C ARG A 140 6.21 7.50 -26.70
N GLU A 141 5.79 6.69 -27.66
CA GLU A 141 4.71 5.72 -27.48
C GLU A 141 5.20 4.33 -27.05
N TYR A 142 6.40 3.93 -27.51
CA TYR A 142 6.94 2.59 -27.26
C TYR A 142 8.21 2.65 -26.43
N VAL A 143 8.25 1.84 -25.37
CA VAL A 143 9.47 1.58 -24.61
C VAL A 143 10.40 0.70 -25.43
N SER A 144 11.68 1.09 -25.47
CA SER A 144 12.69 0.34 -26.23
C SER A 144 13.24 -0.82 -25.40
N LEU A 145 13.13 -2.03 -25.97
CA LEU A 145 13.73 -3.26 -25.46
C LEU A 145 15.10 -3.47 -26.11
N VAL A 146 16.16 -3.45 -25.31
CA VAL A 146 17.56 -3.61 -25.74
C VAL A 146 18.07 -4.96 -25.24
N PRO A 147 18.26 -5.94 -26.13
CA PRO A 147 18.85 -7.22 -25.75
C PRO A 147 20.32 -7.06 -25.38
N THR A 148 20.73 -7.68 -24.28
CA THR A 148 22.07 -7.52 -23.73
C THR A 148 22.62 -8.78 -23.06
N SER A 149 23.95 -8.83 -22.98
CA SER A 149 24.63 -9.63 -21.98
C SER A 149 25.49 -8.73 -21.11
N ALA A 150 25.17 -8.67 -19.82
CA ALA A 150 26.01 -8.02 -18.83
C ALA A 150 27.33 -8.77 -18.59
N HIS A 151 27.42 -10.06 -18.95
CA HIS A 151 28.62 -10.88 -18.73
C HIS A 151 29.64 -10.68 -19.85
N THR A 152 29.19 -10.71 -21.10
CA THR A 152 30.05 -10.70 -22.30
C THR A 152 30.12 -9.32 -22.96
N GLY A 153 29.20 -8.41 -22.63
CA GLY A 153 29.19 -7.01 -23.06
C GLY A 153 28.36 -6.71 -24.32
N GLU A 154 27.78 -7.73 -24.98
CA GLU A 154 26.88 -7.54 -26.11
C GLU A 154 25.71 -6.63 -25.74
N GLY A 155 25.41 -5.67 -26.61
CA GLY A 155 24.28 -4.75 -26.43
C GLY A 155 24.50 -3.63 -25.40
N ILE A 156 25.58 -3.65 -24.62
CA ILE A 156 25.96 -2.51 -23.76
C ILE A 156 26.23 -1.23 -24.59
N PRO A 157 26.92 -1.29 -25.74
CA PRO A 157 27.04 -0.14 -26.64
C PRO A 157 25.68 0.43 -27.06
N ASP A 158 24.69 -0.43 -27.30
CA ASP A 158 23.34 -0.03 -27.72
C ASP A 158 22.57 0.66 -26.60
N ILE A 159 22.64 0.15 -25.37
CA ILE A 159 22.08 0.83 -24.20
C ILE A 159 22.66 2.23 -24.06
N LEU A 160 23.99 2.35 -24.04
CA LEU A 160 24.66 3.64 -23.85
C LEU A 160 24.32 4.61 -24.98
N MET A 161 24.30 4.13 -26.23
CA MET A 161 23.90 4.93 -27.38
C MET A 161 22.45 5.43 -27.24
N LEU A 162 21.53 4.56 -26.87
CA LEU A 162 20.12 4.91 -26.72
C LEU A 162 19.92 5.94 -25.60
N LEU A 163 20.61 5.78 -24.46
CA LEU A 163 20.59 6.76 -23.37
C LEU A 163 21.08 8.14 -23.84
N VAL A 164 22.18 8.20 -24.58
CA VAL A 164 22.70 9.45 -25.15
C VAL A 164 21.68 10.08 -26.10
N GLN A 165 21.06 9.29 -26.97
CA GLN A 165 20.06 9.77 -27.92
C GLN A 165 18.81 10.32 -27.23
N LEU A 166 18.25 9.58 -26.26
CA LEU A 166 17.08 10.00 -25.51
C LEU A 166 17.38 11.27 -24.71
N SER A 167 18.54 11.34 -24.06
CA SER A 167 18.96 12.51 -23.28
C SER A 167 19.05 13.75 -24.15
N GLN A 168 19.73 13.66 -25.29
CA GLN A 168 19.96 14.79 -26.19
C GLN A 168 18.72 15.22 -26.99
N LYS A 169 17.74 14.34 -27.19
CA LYS A 169 16.54 14.64 -28.00
C LYS A 169 15.31 14.99 -27.16
N MET A 170 15.18 14.40 -25.98
CA MET A 170 13.94 14.44 -25.19
C MET A 170 14.12 15.03 -23.80
N MET A 171 15.36 15.19 -23.31
CA MET A 171 15.61 15.59 -21.92
C MET A 171 16.50 16.83 -21.78
N VAL A 172 16.70 17.59 -22.86
CA VAL A 172 17.57 18.79 -22.88
C VAL A 172 17.22 19.77 -21.76
N ASP A 173 15.93 20.05 -21.57
CA ASP A 173 15.47 21.01 -20.56
C ASP A 173 15.72 20.51 -19.12
N ARG A 174 15.83 19.19 -18.91
CA ARG A 174 16.08 18.59 -17.58
C ARG A 174 17.56 18.57 -17.23
N ILE A 175 18.43 18.37 -18.23
CA ILE A 175 19.88 18.15 -18.03
C ILE A 175 20.73 19.39 -18.30
N MET A 176 20.12 20.53 -18.65
CA MET A 176 20.83 21.78 -18.88
C MET A 176 21.47 22.26 -17.57
N TRP A 177 22.71 22.75 -17.67
CA TRP A 177 23.41 23.26 -16.51
C TRP A 177 22.73 24.53 -15.98
N THR A 178 22.61 24.61 -14.65
CA THR A 178 22.15 25.80 -13.95
C THR A 178 23.06 26.10 -12.75
N PRO A 179 23.22 27.37 -12.36
CA PRO A 179 24.02 27.74 -11.19
C PRO A 179 23.32 27.40 -9.86
N MET A 180 22.02 27.09 -9.89
CA MET A 180 21.25 26.75 -8.70
C MET A 180 21.61 25.34 -8.23
N VAL A 181 21.97 25.21 -6.95
CA VAL A 181 22.30 23.90 -6.37
C VAL A 181 21.05 23.03 -6.32
N GLN A 182 21.09 21.94 -7.07
CA GLN A 182 20.10 20.86 -7.04
C GLN A 182 20.79 19.63 -6.47
N CYS A 183 20.59 19.41 -5.17
CA CYS A 183 21.25 18.36 -4.43
C CYS A 183 20.23 17.54 -3.66
N THR A 184 20.35 16.22 -3.69
CA THR A 184 19.45 15.32 -2.97
C THR A 184 20.24 14.30 -2.16
N VAL A 185 19.81 14.08 -0.92
CA VAL A 185 20.43 13.08 -0.05
C VAL A 185 20.07 11.69 -0.53
N LEU A 186 21.06 10.89 -0.88
CA LEU A 186 20.87 9.47 -1.14
C LEU A 186 20.83 8.70 0.17
N GLU A 187 21.86 8.78 0.99
CA GLU A 187 22.02 7.95 2.19
C GLU A 187 22.74 8.71 3.29
N VAL A 188 22.43 8.36 4.53
CA VAL A 188 23.19 8.82 5.70
C VAL A 188 23.87 7.61 6.31
N LYS A 189 25.19 7.70 6.50
CA LYS A 189 26.01 6.62 7.06
C LYS A 189 27.02 7.16 8.05
N VAL A 190 27.23 6.42 9.13
CA VAL A 190 28.35 6.66 10.03
C VAL A 190 29.58 5.97 9.46
N VAL A 191 30.63 6.76 9.20
CA VAL A 191 31.91 6.28 8.69
C VAL A 191 32.98 6.54 9.74
N GLU A 192 33.79 5.51 10.01
CA GLU A 192 34.90 5.59 10.96
C GLU A 192 35.86 6.73 10.59
N GLY A 193 36.21 7.57 11.57
CA GLY A 193 37.05 8.75 11.37
C GLY A 193 36.33 10.00 10.83
N LEU A 194 35.18 9.85 10.15
CA LEU A 194 34.41 10.96 9.58
C LEU A 194 33.13 11.29 10.36
N GLY A 195 32.63 10.35 11.18
CA GLY A 195 31.34 10.48 11.86
C GLY A 195 30.18 10.25 10.90
N ALA A 196 29.02 10.86 11.16
CA ALA A 196 27.90 10.82 10.22
C ALA A 196 28.24 11.57 8.92
N THR A 197 28.00 10.90 7.80
CA THR A 197 28.23 11.40 6.45
C THR A 197 26.95 11.24 5.64
N ALA A 198 26.72 12.15 4.70
CA ALA A 198 25.62 12.08 3.76
C ALA A 198 26.17 11.80 2.35
N ASP A 199 25.76 10.69 1.76
CA ASP A 199 25.95 10.44 0.33
C ASP A 199 24.84 11.20 -0.39
N VAL A 200 25.21 12.07 -1.33
CA VAL A 200 24.29 12.94 -2.05
C VAL A 200 24.52 12.86 -3.55
N ILE A 201 23.49 13.19 -4.31
CA ILE A 201 23.59 13.43 -5.76
C ILE A 201 23.45 14.91 -5.99
N LEU A 202 24.50 15.52 -6.52
CA LEU A 202 24.49 16.89 -7.02
C LEU A 202 24.15 16.84 -8.51
N ALA A 203 22.91 17.15 -8.85
CA ALA A 203 22.45 17.19 -10.23
C ALA A 203 22.94 18.47 -10.94
N ASN A 204 22.89 19.61 -10.24
CA ASN A 204 23.19 20.92 -10.81
C ASN A 204 23.75 21.89 -9.77
N GLY A 205 24.36 22.98 -10.24
CA GLY A 205 25.07 23.95 -9.41
C GLY A 205 26.45 23.45 -8.97
N THR A 206 27.05 24.20 -8.03
CA THR A 206 28.39 23.92 -7.50
C THR A 206 28.31 23.92 -5.98
N LEU A 207 28.88 22.88 -5.34
CA LEU A 207 29.03 22.81 -3.89
C LEU A 207 30.47 23.12 -3.49
N LYS A 208 30.63 23.89 -2.40
CA LYS A 208 31.93 24.29 -1.87
C LYS A 208 32.10 23.86 -0.42
N ARG A 209 33.35 23.60 -0.04
CA ARG A 209 33.70 23.40 1.37
C ARG A 209 33.39 24.67 2.16
N GLY A 210 32.72 24.51 3.30
CA GLY A 210 32.27 25.62 4.15
C GLY A 210 30.85 26.12 3.86
N ASP A 211 30.24 25.68 2.75
CA ASP A 211 28.85 26.00 2.42
C ASP A 211 27.91 25.59 3.55
N ARG A 212 26.89 26.42 3.78
CA ARG A 212 25.83 26.12 4.73
C ARG A 212 24.77 25.27 4.03
N LEU A 213 24.37 24.18 4.66
CA LEU A 213 23.33 23.29 4.17
C LEU A 213 22.08 23.41 5.04
N VAL A 214 20.91 23.35 4.41
CA VAL A 214 19.61 23.16 5.06
C VAL A 214 19.01 21.85 4.55
N LEU A 215 18.72 20.94 5.46
CA LEU A 215 18.36 19.54 5.21
C LEU A 215 17.10 19.15 5.99
N CYS A 216 16.35 18.17 5.47
CA CYS A 216 15.18 17.65 6.15
C CYS A 216 15.62 16.62 7.18
N GLY A 217 15.16 16.73 8.42
CA GLY A 217 15.45 15.75 9.46
C GLY A 217 14.20 15.20 10.13
N PHE A 218 14.30 14.03 10.76
CA PHE A 218 13.18 13.37 11.47
C PHE A 218 12.61 14.23 12.62
N GLY A 219 13.44 15.11 13.18
CA GLY A 219 13.08 16.04 14.26
C GLY A 219 12.75 17.46 13.79
N GLY A 220 12.72 17.70 12.49
CA GLY A 220 12.64 19.03 11.89
C GLY A 220 13.88 19.37 11.05
N PRO A 221 13.97 20.61 10.55
CA PRO A 221 15.02 21.01 9.63
C PRO A 221 16.39 21.06 10.32
N VAL A 222 17.41 20.54 9.63
CA VAL A 222 18.80 20.49 10.08
C VAL A 222 19.60 21.54 9.32
N VAL A 223 20.26 22.44 10.05
CA VAL A 223 21.16 23.45 9.46
C VAL A 223 22.59 23.11 9.88
N THR A 224 23.47 22.93 8.90
CA THR A 224 24.87 22.54 9.15
C THR A 224 25.82 23.17 8.13
N ARG A 225 27.13 22.92 8.27
CA ARG A 225 28.15 23.39 7.33
C ARG A 225 28.99 22.23 6.80
N VAL A 226 29.29 22.29 5.50
CA VAL A 226 30.16 21.33 4.83
C VAL A 226 31.57 21.40 5.41
N ARG A 227 32.03 20.30 6.01
CA ARG A 227 33.42 20.16 6.47
C ARG A 227 34.33 19.61 5.37
N GLU A 228 33.88 18.59 4.66
CA GLU A 228 34.62 17.94 3.57
C GLU A 228 33.66 17.53 2.44
N LEU A 229 34.16 17.60 1.20
CA LEU A 229 33.52 17.07 0.00
C LEU A 229 34.40 15.94 -0.55
N LEU A 230 33.83 14.75 -0.66
CA LEU A 230 34.56 13.54 -0.99
C LEU A 230 33.96 12.84 -2.21
N THR A 231 34.81 12.37 -3.12
CA THR A 231 34.39 11.47 -4.21
C THR A 231 35.26 10.21 -4.23
N PRO A 232 34.75 9.08 -4.75
CA PRO A 232 35.59 7.92 -5.02
C PRO A 232 36.55 8.23 -6.18
N LYS A 233 37.61 7.42 -6.30
CA LYS A 233 38.43 7.41 -7.52
C LYS A 233 37.56 7.04 -8.74
N PRO A 234 37.88 7.51 -9.96
CA PRO A 234 37.11 7.20 -11.16
C PRO A 234 36.85 5.70 -11.33
N LEU A 235 35.64 5.36 -11.84
CA LEU A 235 35.18 3.97 -12.05
C LEU A 235 35.09 3.13 -10.76
N ARG A 236 35.07 3.76 -9.58
CA ARG A 236 34.79 3.09 -8.31
C ARG A 236 33.51 3.60 -7.68
N GLU A 237 32.89 2.71 -6.93
CA GLU A 237 31.65 2.98 -6.24
C GLU A 237 31.87 3.65 -4.87
N LEU A 238 30.98 4.57 -4.50
CA LEU A 238 31.00 5.30 -3.22
C LEU A 238 30.95 4.38 -1.98
N ARG A 239 30.33 3.20 -2.12
CA ARG A 239 30.11 2.20 -1.06
C ARG A 239 31.37 1.43 -0.67
N ILE A 240 32.40 1.39 -1.53
CA ILE A 240 33.62 0.62 -1.28
C ILE A 240 34.57 1.44 -0.39
N LYS A 241 35.05 0.83 0.71
CA LYS A 241 36.11 1.44 1.54
C LYS A 241 37.37 1.63 0.69
N ALA A 242 37.65 2.87 0.31
CA ALA A 242 38.80 3.25 -0.50
C ALA A 242 39.25 4.67 -0.12
N ASP A 243 40.47 5.05 -0.52
CA ASP A 243 40.90 6.44 -0.37
C ASP A 243 39.97 7.36 -1.16
N TYR A 244 39.37 8.31 -0.46
CA TYR A 244 38.54 9.35 -1.06
C TYR A 244 39.42 10.47 -1.64
N LEU A 245 38.94 11.08 -2.73
CA LEU A 245 39.49 12.33 -3.23
C LEU A 245 38.80 13.48 -2.50
N HIS A 246 39.59 14.42 -1.98
CA HIS A 246 39.10 15.61 -1.29
C HIS A 246 38.99 16.78 -2.27
N HIS A 247 37.89 17.52 -2.18
CA HIS A 247 37.61 18.64 -3.07
C HIS A 247 37.31 19.91 -2.29
N GLN A 248 37.79 21.05 -2.81
CA GLN A 248 37.39 22.37 -2.30
C GLN A 248 36.05 22.80 -2.88
N GLU A 249 35.80 22.46 -4.14
CA GLU A 249 34.53 22.67 -4.84
C GLU A 249 34.26 21.52 -5.81
N ILE A 250 32.99 21.22 -6.06
CA ILE A 250 32.52 20.18 -6.99
C ILE A 250 31.31 20.72 -7.76
N ASP A 251 31.36 20.59 -9.09
CA ASP A 251 30.23 20.87 -9.98
C ASP A 251 29.25 19.70 -10.08
N GLY A 252 28.01 19.99 -10.46
CA GLY A 252 26.95 19.00 -10.64
C GLY A 252 27.21 17.90 -11.66
N ALA A 253 26.25 16.98 -11.76
CA ALA A 253 26.39 15.65 -12.34
C ALA A 253 27.39 14.75 -11.58
N ALA A 254 27.39 14.83 -10.25
CA ALA A 254 28.33 14.10 -9.39
C ALA A 254 27.64 13.44 -8.18
N GLY A 255 28.10 12.23 -7.85
CA GLY A 255 27.85 11.59 -6.55
C GLY A 255 28.92 12.00 -5.54
N ILE A 256 28.49 12.62 -4.44
CA ILE A 256 29.38 13.26 -3.47
C ILE A 256 29.08 12.70 -2.09
N LYS A 257 30.12 12.42 -1.31
CA LYS A 257 30.00 12.20 0.14
C LYS A 257 30.31 13.51 0.86
N ILE A 258 29.32 14.00 1.61
CA ILE A 258 29.43 15.20 2.44
C ILE A 258 29.71 14.78 3.87
N CYS A 259 30.73 15.39 4.48
CA CYS A 259 30.95 15.33 5.92
C CYS A 259 30.47 16.65 6.53
N ALA A 260 29.56 16.57 7.50
CA ALA A 260 29.07 17.71 8.27
C ALA A 260 28.62 17.23 9.67
N ASN A 261 28.38 18.16 10.57
CA ASN A 261 27.86 17.84 11.90
C ASN A 261 26.34 17.64 11.84
N HIS A 262 25.79 16.82 12.74
CA HIS A 262 24.35 16.61 12.92
C HIS A 262 23.62 16.00 11.72
N LEU A 263 24.29 15.13 10.96
CA LEU A 263 23.69 14.44 9.80
C LEU A 263 22.89 13.19 10.18
N GLU A 264 23.02 12.67 11.40
CA GLU A 264 22.46 11.38 11.84
C GLU A 264 20.93 11.29 11.68
N GLY A 265 20.23 12.41 11.80
CA GLY A 265 18.78 12.50 11.70
C GLY A 265 18.24 12.95 10.34
N VAL A 266 19.10 13.10 9.33
CA VAL A 266 18.71 13.59 8.00
C VAL A 266 17.94 12.53 7.23
N VAL A 267 16.87 12.96 6.56
CA VAL A 267 15.97 12.11 5.80
C VAL A 267 16.58 11.82 4.43
N ALA A 268 16.80 10.55 4.13
CA ALA A 268 17.18 10.15 2.78
C ALA A 268 16.06 10.45 1.77
N GLY A 269 16.45 10.83 0.56
CA GLY A 269 15.56 11.30 -0.51
C GLY A 269 15.16 12.78 -0.40
N SER A 270 15.51 13.48 0.70
CA SER A 270 15.18 14.90 0.83
C SER A 270 16.15 15.80 0.07
N ALA A 271 15.66 16.98 -0.33
CA ALA A 271 16.51 18.03 -0.88
C ALA A 271 17.58 18.49 0.12
N CYS A 272 18.73 18.87 -0.42
CA CYS A 272 19.83 19.53 0.26
C CYS A 272 19.95 20.94 -0.31
N MET A 273 19.43 21.92 0.41
CA MET A 273 19.40 23.31 -0.05
C MET A 273 20.62 24.07 0.45
N VAL A 274 21.15 24.95 -0.41
CA VAL A 274 22.28 25.82 -0.13
C VAL A 274 21.79 27.27 -0.24
N PRO A 275 21.83 28.07 0.83
CA PRO A 275 21.53 29.49 0.75
C PRO A 275 22.56 30.19 -0.14
N PHE A 276 22.13 31.08 -1.03
CA PHE A 276 23.11 31.86 -1.81
C PHE A 276 23.80 32.86 -0.89
N ALA A 277 25.11 33.05 -1.10
CA ALA A 277 25.93 33.91 -0.25
C ALA A 277 25.54 35.40 -0.30
N ASP A 278 25.04 35.85 -1.46
CA ASP A 278 24.83 37.27 -1.76
C ASP A 278 23.39 37.76 -1.54
N VAL A 279 22.50 36.84 -1.16
CA VAL A 279 21.10 37.15 -0.87
C VAL A 279 20.88 36.92 0.62
N PRO A 280 20.36 37.91 1.36
CA PRO A 280 19.87 37.68 2.71
C PRO A 280 18.63 36.79 2.63
N TYR A 281 18.83 35.49 2.52
CA TYR A 281 17.77 34.51 2.65
C TYR A 281 17.25 34.54 4.09
N ASP A 282 15.93 34.55 4.22
CA ASP A 282 15.32 34.16 5.48
C ASP A 282 15.58 32.66 5.66
N LEU A 283 16.44 32.32 6.61
CA LEU A 283 16.77 30.94 6.96
C LEU A 283 15.51 30.17 7.33
N GLU A 284 14.49 30.84 7.87
CA GLU A 284 13.21 30.22 8.20
C GLU A 284 12.43 29.80 6.96
N VAL A 285 12.49 30.57 5.87
CA VAL A 285 11.88 30.18 4.58
C VAL A 285 12.54 28.92 4.03
N LEU A 286 13.87 28.84 4.04
CA LEU A 286 14.57 27.62 3.58
C LEU A 286 14.26 26.40 4.45
N LYS A 287 14.11 26.59 5.76
CA LYS A 287 13.70 25.52 6.68
C LYS A 287 12.29 25.01 6.36
N GLU A 288 11.36 25.91 6.05
CA GLU A 288 10.00 25.55 5.63
C GLU A 288 10.01 24.84 4.26
N ASP A 289 10.78 25.34 3.29
CA ASP A 289 10.87 24.78 1.95
C ASP A 289 11.37 23.33 1.96
N VAL A 290 12.42 23.05 2.74
CA VAL A 290 12.99 21.70 2.85
C VAL A 290 12.02 20.71 3.50
N MET A 291 11.13 21.19 4.38
CA MET A 291 10.10 20.38 5.01
C MET A 291 8.81 20.31 4.20
N SER A 292 8.69 21.09 3.12
CA SER A 292 7.44 21.30 2.39
C SER A 292 6.88 20.02 1.78
N ASP A 293 7.73 19.10 1.32
CA ASP A 293 7.26 17.85 0.72
C ASP A 293 6.65 16.91 1.77
N LEU A 294 7.27 16.82 2.95
CA LEU A 294 6.70 16.07 4.07
C LEU A 294 5.37 16.69 4.53
N SER A 295 5.30 18.02 4.62
CA SER A 295 4.07 18.69 5.06
C SER A 295 2.94 18.55 4.03
N LYS A 296 3.23 18.61 2.73
CA LYS A 296 2.26 18.32 1.65
C LYS A 296 1.73 16.89 1.76
N LEU A 297 2.60 15.89 1.95
CA LEU A 297 2.17 14.49 2.10
C LEU A 297 1.33 14.28 3.35
N ALA A 298 1.73 14.89 4.48
CA ALA A 298 0.98 14.80 5.73
C ALA A 298 -0.42 15.43 5.60
N LYS A 299 -0.51 16.59 4.96
CA LYS A 299 -1.78 17.26 4.70
C LYS A 299 -2.66 16.41 3.78
N ALA A 300 -2.13 15.93 2.66
CA ALA A 300 -2.85 15.09 1.71
C ALA A 300 -3.37 13.78 2.34
N ALA A 301 -2.62 13.19 3.27
CA ALA A 301 -3.07 12.02 4.02
C ALA A 301 -4.24 12.38 4.96
N SER A 302 -4.07 13.42 5.79
CA SER A 302 -5.05 13.79 6.83
C SER A 302 -6.37 14.37 6.31
N GLU A 303 -6.36 15.02 5.14
CA GLU A 303 -7.58 15.60 4.53
C GLU A 303 -8.57 14.53 4.06
N VAL A 304 -8.10 13.29 3.87
CA VAL A 304 -8.92 12.17 3.44
C VAL A 304 -9.68 11.61 4.65
N ASN A 305 -11.00 11.44 4.51
CA ASN A 305 -11.90 10.86 5.53
C ASN A 305 -11.94 11.60 6.89
N GLY A 306 -11.66 12.90 6.91
CA GLY A 306 -11.79 13.72 8.12
C GLY A 306 -10.80 13.34 9.23
N GLY A 307 -9.61 12.87 8.87
CA GLY A 307 -8.56 12.50 9.82
C GLY A 307 -8.71 11.12 10.47
N VAL A 308 -9.68 10.30 10.03
CA VAL A 308 -9.87 8.93 10.52
C VAL A 308 -9.08 7.95 9.66
N GLY A 309 -8.16 7.20 10.26
CA GLY A 309 -7.38 6.19 9.56
C GLY A 309 -6.12 5.75 10.29
N VAL A 310 -5.33 4.91 9.63
CA VAL A 310 -4.08 4.36 10.18
C VAL A 310 -2.97 5.42 10.22
N TYR A 311 -2.00 5.25 11.10
CA TYR A 311 -0.81 6.10 11.15
C TYR A 311 0.30 5.48 10.29
N ALA A 312 0.76 6.16 9.24
CA ALA A 312 1.75 5.62 8.30
C ALA A 312 3.17 6.14 8.59
N MET A 313 4.16 5.24 8.61
CA MET A 313 5.56 5.53 8.91
C MET A 313 6.47 4.91 7.84
N ALA A 314 7.51 5.63 7.43
CA ALA A 314 8.53 5.09 6.52
C ALA A 314 9.93 5.63 6.83
N SER A 315 10.97 4.98 6.30
CA SER A 315 12.37 5.40 6.48
C SER A 315 12.77 6.61 5.64
N THR A 316 12.13 6.80 4.48
CA THR A 316 12.44 7.89 3.54
C THR A 316 11.19 8.54 2.95
N LEU A 317 11.36 9.71 2.34
CA LEU A 317 10.26 10.42 1.68
C LEU A 317 9.66 9.59 0.53
N GLY A 318 10.50 9.02 -0.34
CA GLY A 318 10.03 8.19 -1.46
C GLY A 318 9.39 6.87 -1.02
N SER A 319 9.80 6.32 0.11
CA SER A 319 9.16 5.16 0.74
C SER A 319 7.79 5.50 1.30
N LEU A 320 7.65 6.70 1.90
CA LEU A 320 6.39 7.18 2.41
C LEU A 320 5.38 7.42 1.28
N GLU A 321 5.80 8.06 0.19
CA GLU A 321 4.97 8.26 -1.00
C GLU A 321 4.44 6.94 -1.56
N ALA A 322 5.31 5.94 -1.71
CA ALA A 322 4.95 4.62 -2.21
C ALA A 322 3.94 3.92 -1.29
N LEU A 323 4.15 3.99 0.03
CA LEU A 323 3.21 3.44 1.01
C LEU A 323 1.85 4.14 0.91
N LEU A 324 1.81 5.47 0.80
CA LEU A 324 0.55 6.22 0.72
C LEU A 324 -0.25 5.92 -0.55
N GLU A 325 0.41 5.85 -1.71
CA GLU A 325 -0.25 5.50 -2.97
C GLU A 325 -0.81 4.07 -2.94
N PHE A 326 -0.07 3.14 -2.31
CA PHE A 326 -0.52 1.78 -2.11
C PHE A 326 -1.75 1.72 -1.17
N LEU A 327 -1.72 2.42 -0.04
CA LEU A 327 -2.84 2.46 0.92
C LEU A 327 -4.08 3.09 0.29
N LYS A 328 -3.90 4.16 -0.51
CA LYS A 328 -4.98 4.80 -1.27
C LYS A 328 -5.62 3.84 -2.28
N THR A 329 -4.81 3.13 -3.06
CA THR A 329 -5.28 2.10 -4.01
C THR A 329 -6.04 0.98 -3.30
N SER A 330 -5.55 0.60 -2.12
CA SER A 330 -6.14 -0.43 -1.25
C SER A 330 -7.36 0.07 -0.44
N LYS A 331 -7.75 1.34 -0.60
CA LYS A 331 -8.85 1.99 0.13
C LYS A 331 -8.68 1.97 1.65
N ILE A 332 -7.43 1.95 2.13
CA ILE A 332 -7.11 2.07 3.55
C ILE A 332 -6.93 3.55 3.86
N PRO A 333 -7.74 4.12 4.77
CA PRO A 333 -7.62 5.52 5.12
C PRO A 333 -6.41 5.76 6.02
N VAL A 334 -5.78 6.93 5.87
CA VAL A 334 -4.59 7.34 6.64
C VAL A 334 -4.94 8.60 7.43
N SER A 335 -4.66 8.61 8.72
CA SER A 335 -4.93 9.77 9.59
C SER A 335 -3.76 10.74 9.63
N ALA A 336 -2.54 10.19 9.74
CA ALA A 336 -1.32 10.96 9.88
C ALA A 336 -0.13 10.16 9.35
N VAL A 337 0.94 10.89 9.05
CA VAL A 337 2.19 10.33 8.52
C VAL A 337 3.39 10.94 9.22
N ASN A 338 4.48 10.21 9.29
CA ASN A 338 5.78 10.73 9.72
C ASN A 338 6.92 9.86 9.14
N ILE A 339 8.16 10.31 9.27
CA ILE A 339 9.36 9.63 8.74
C ILE A 339 10.36 9.41 9.88
N GLY A 340 11.07 8.28 9.83
CA GLY A 340 12.12 7.90 10.78
C GLY A 340 11.64 6.92 11.84
N PRO A 341 12.49 6.55 12.80
CA PRO A 341 12.18 5.59 13.86
C PRO A 341 10.88 5.90 14.59
N ILE A 342 10.13 4.87 14.99
CA ILE A 342 8.88 5.07 15.73
C ILE A 342 9.22 5.41 17.18
N HIS A 343 8.75 6.57 17.63
CA HIS A 343 8.90 7.07 19.00
C HIS A 343 7.56 7.07 19.76
N LYS A 344 7.64 7.26 21.08
CA LYS A 344 6.47 7.37 21.97
C LYS A 344 5.42 8.37 21.46
N LYS A 345 5.85 9.51 20.90
CA LYS A 345 4.97 10.55 20.35
C LYS A 345 4.09 10.05 19.19
N ASP A 346 4.59 9.13 18.38
CA ASP A 346 3.88 8.61 17.21
C ASP A 346 2.80 7.62 17.66
N VAL A 347 3.10 6.81 18.68
CA VAL A 347 2.12 5.92 19.34
C VAL A 347 0.98 6.70 19.99
N ILE A 348 1.30 7.79 20.69
CA ILE A 348 0.27 8.66 21.30
C ILE A 348 -0.65 9.27 20.23
N LYS A 349 -0.10 9.66 19.07
CA LYS A 349 -0.94 10.15 17.96
C LYS A 349 -1.84 9.05 17.40
N ALA A 350 -1.31 7.84 17.23
CA ALA A 350 -2.10 6.71 16.75
C ALA A 350 -3.21 6.28 17.73
N SER A 351 -2.98 6.40 19.05
CA SER A 351 -3.99 6.02 20.06
C SER A 351 -5.23 6.90 20.05
N ILE A 352 -5.17 8.12 19.51
CA ILE A 352 -6.35 9.01 19.35
C ILE A 352 -7.44 8.31 18.53
N MET A 353 -7.07 7.39 17.63
CA MET A 353 -8.04 6.64 16.84
C MET A 353 -8.97 5.75 17.69
N HIS A 354 -8.63 5.42 18.94
CA HIS A 354 -9.55 4.71 19.83
C HIS A 354 -10.85 5.47 20.09
N GLU A 355 -10.81 6.81 20.09
CA GLU A 355 -11.99 7.67 20.28
C GLU A 355 -12.90 7.71 19.04
N HIS A 356 -12.35 7.38 17.86
CA HIS A 356 -13.09 7.38 16.60
C HIS A 356 -13.42 5.96 16.12
N LYS A 357 -12.39 5.21 15.74
CA LYS A 357 -12.46 3.85 15.20
C LYS A 357 -11.28 3.05 15.74
N SER A 358 -11.55 2.24 16.76
CA SER A 358 -10.51 1.47 17.47
C SER A 358 -9.77 0.50 16.56
N GLU A 359 -10.40 0.02 15.47
CA GLU A 359 -9.74 -0.80 14.47
C GLU A 359 -8.60 -0.09 13.73
N PHE A 360 -8.60 1.26 13.71
CA PHE A 360 -7.55 2.08 13.09
C PHE A 360 -6.53 2.64 14.09
N ALA A 361 -6.59 2.25 15.37
CA ALA A 361 -5.53 2.51 16.34
C ALA A 361 -4.30 1.64 16.05
N THR A 362 -3.70 1.88 14.89
CA THR A 362 -2.66 1.05 14.29
C THR A 362 -1.62 1.91 13.59
N ILE A 363 -0.34 1.53 13.71
CA ILE A 363 0.77 2.10 12.97
C ILE A 363 1.23 1.11 11.90
N LEU A 364 1.28 1.56 10.64
CA LEU A 364 1.88 0.82 9.53
C LEU A 364 3.27 1.39 9.25
N ALA A 365 4.31 0.62 9.54
CA ALA A 365 5.70 1.07 9.52
C ALA A 365 6.53 0.31 8.48
N PHE A 366 6.95 1.02 7.44
CA PHE A 366 7.68 0.47 6.31
C PHE A 366 9.18 0.72 6.44
N ASP A 367 9.94 -0.34 6.72
CA ASP A 367 11.38 -0.31 6.93
C ASP A 367 11.82 0.67 8.04
N VAL A 368 11.08 0.68 9.14
CA VAL A 368 11.35 1.59 10.26
C VAL A 368 11.57 0.79 11.55
N PRO A 369 12.67 1.07 12.29
CA PRO A 369 12.86 0.49 13.61
C PRO A 369 11.90 1.10 14.64
N VAL A 370 11.41 0.27 15.56
CA VAL A 370 10.56 0.69 16.67
C VAL A 370 11.42 0.84 17.91
N THR A 371 11.39 2.01 18.55
CA THR A 371 12.11 2.22 19.81
C THR A 371 11.50 1.38 20.93
N LYS A 372 12.31 1.06 21.96
CA LYS A 372 11.83 0.30 23.12
C LYS A 372 10.68 1.03 23.82
N GLU A 373 10.83 2.34 24.04
CA GLU A 373 9.80 3.20 24.63
C GLU A 373 8.49 3.21 23.83
N ALA A 374 8.57 3.23 22.50
CA ALA A 374 7.39 3.15 21.64
C ALA A 374 6.72 1.77 21.75
N THR A 375 7.50 0.69 21.85
CA THR A 375 6.97 -0.67 22.00
C THR A 375 6.20 -0.81 23.31
N ASP A 376 6.76 -0.30 24.41
CA ASP A 376 6.14 -0.34 25.73
C ASP A 376 4.85 0.51 25.75
N GLN A 377 4.91 1.73 25.18
CA GLN A 377 3.74 2.60 25.04
C GLN A 377 2.64 1.98 24.17
N ALA A 378 2.99 1.27 23.11
CA ALA A 378 2.03 0.66 22.20
C ALA A 378 1.23 -0.45 22.91
N LYS A 379 1.88 -1.22 23.79
CA LYS A 379 1.21 -2.21 24.63
C LYS A 379 0.27 -1.55 25.65
N GLU A 380 0.73 -0.48 26.31
CA GLU A 380 -0.06 0.25 27.30
C GLU A 380 -1.30 0.92 26.68
N ALA A 381 -1.12 1.57 25.53
CA ALA A 381 -2.18 2.27 24.82
C ALA A 381 -3.04 1.38 23.91
N ASN A 382 -2.78 0.06 23.85
CA ASN A 382 -3.42 -0.90 22.95
C ASN A 382 -3.36 -0.53 21.45
N VAL A 383 -2.27 0.10 21.02
CA VAL A 383 -2.02 0.42 19.61
C VAL A 383 -1.27 -0.72 18.94
N LYS A 384 -1.77 -1.22 17.81
CA LYS A 384 -1.06 -2.27 17.05
C LYS A 384 0.00 -1.65 16.14
N VAL A 385 1.23 -2.15 16.22
CA VAL A 385 2.33 -1.70 15.35
C VAL A 385 2.69 -2.82 14.39
N PHE A 386 2.52 -2.58 13.10
CA PHE A 386 2.91 -3.50 12.03
C PHE A 386 4.16 -2.99 11.35
N THR A 387 5.20 -3.83 11.31
CA THR A 387 6.46 -3.53 10.60
C THR A 387 6.70 -4.54 9.49
N ALA A 388 7.24 -4.07 8.36
CA ALA A 388 7.82 -4.92 7.32
C ALA A 388 8.79 -4.12 6.43
N GLU A 389 9.70 -4.84 5.76
CA GLU A 389 10.62 -4.30 4.74
C GLU A 389 9.99 -4.26 3.33
N ILE A 390 8.78 -4.81 3.18
CA ILE A 390 8.02 -4.93 1.92
C ILE A 390 6.59 -4.47 2.17
N ILE A 391 6.08 -3.57 1.32
CA ILE A 391 4.77 -2.93 1.50
C ILE A 391 3.63 -3.96 1.50
N TYR A 392 3.67 -4.97 0.64
CA TYR A 392 2.64 -6.01 0.58
C TYR A 392 2.49 -6.80 1.89
N HIS A 393 3.60 -7.10 2.57
CA HIS A 393 3.54 -7.79 3.85
C HIS A 393 2.92 -6.95 4.97
N LEU A 394 3.03 -5.61 4.91
CA LEU A 394 2.28 -4.74 5.81
C LEU A 394 0.78 -4.85 5.55
N PHE A 395 0.39 -4.86 4.28
CA PHE A 395 -1.00 -4.99 3.87
C PHE A 395 -1.62 -6.31 4.30
N ASP A 396 -0.91 -7.43 4.08
CA ASP A 396 -1.38 -8.75 4.45
C ASP A 396 -1.63 -8.85 5.97
N LYS A 397 -0.67 -8.36 6.76
CA LYS A 397 -0.77 -8.31 8.23
C LYS A 397 -1.94 -7.43 8.69
N PHE A 398 -2.11 -6.26 8.09
CA PHE A 398 -3.20 -5.34 8.44
C PHE A 398 -4.57 -5.89 8.04
N THR A 399 -4.69 -6.49 6.86
CA THR A 399 -5.95 -7.05 6.35
C THR A 399 -6.38 -8.26 7.18
N ALA A 400 -5.43 -9.13 7.56
CA ALA A 400 -5.68 -10.23 8.50
C ALA A 400 -6.22 -9.71 9.84
N TYR A 401 -5.57 -8.68 10.41
CA TYR A 401 -6.03 -8.05 11.64
C TYR A 401 -7.44 -7.46 11.52
N MET A 402 -7.73 -6.72 10.44
CA MET A 402 -9.05 -6.15 10.20
C MET A 402 -10.13 -7.24 10.04
N ALA A 403 -9.78 -8.38 9.44
CA ALA A 403 -10.68 -9.52 9.32
C ALA A 403 -10.98 -10.14 10.69
N ASP A 404 -9.97 -10.29 11.55
CA ASP A 404 -10.14 -10.78 12.92
C ASP A 404 -11.00 -9.83 13.76
N VAL A 405 -10.73 -8.51 13.72
CA VAL A 405 -11.53 -7.51 14.43
C VAL A 405 -12.99 -7.53 13.96
N ARG A 406 -13.20 -7.63 12.65
CA ARG A 406 -14.56 -7.72 12.08
C ARG A 406 -15.28 -8.99 12.54
N ARG A 407 -14.58 -10.12 12.63
CA ARG A 407 -15.15 -11.38 13.16
C ARG A 407 -15.55 -11.22 14.62
N GLU A 408 -14.71 -10.67 15.47
CA GLU A 408 -15.02 -10.43 16.89
C GLU A 408 -16.23 -9.49 17.06
N GLN A 409 -16.27 -8.40 16.30
CA GLN A 409 -17.41 -7.49 16.30
C GLN A 409 -18.69 -8.16 15.80
N GLN A 410 -18.61 -9.02 14.78
CA GLN A 410 -19.74 -9.79 14.27
C GLN A 410 -20.26 -10.79 15.32
N GLU A 411 -19.38 -11.49 16.04
CA GLU A 411 -19.77 -12.40 17.12
C GLU A 411 -20.46 -11.66 18.27
N ALA A 412 -19.93 -10.51 18.69
CA ALA A 412 -20.56 -9.67 19.70
C ALA A 412 -21.92 -9.12 19.23
N ALA A 413 -22.01 -8.70 17.97
CA ALA A 413 -23.24 -8.22 17.35
C ALA A 413 -24.29 -9.33 17.20
N ALA A 414 -23.89 -10.60 17.01
CA ALA A 414 -24.80 -11.73 16.87
C ALA A 414 -25.74 -11.90 18.08
N LEU A 415 -25.27 -11.53 19.29
CA LEU A 415 -26.09 -11.58 20.51
C LEU A 415 -27.24 -10.55 20.51
N THR A 416 -27.06 -9.44 19.78
CA THR A 416 -28.03 -8.34 19.69
C THR A 416 -28.80 -8.36 18.38
N ALA A 417 -28.25 -8.94 17.32
CA ALA A 417 -28.85 -9.04 16.00
C ALA A 417 -30.11 -9.90 16.04
N VAL A 418 -31.22 -9.34 15.58
CA VAL A 418 -32.50 -10.04 15.48
C VAL A 418 -32.92 -10.02 14.02
N PHE A 419 -32.90 -11.21 13.42
CA PHE A 419 -33.36 -11.41 12.04
C PHE A 419 -34.89 -11.31 11.99
N PRO A 420 -35.45 -10.69 10.94
CA PRO A 420 -36.88 -10.53 10.82
C PRO A 420 -37.53 -11.89 10.56
N VAL A 421 -38.60 -12.20 11.29
CA VAL A 421 -39.37 -13.43 11.09
C VAL A 421 -40.83 -13.23 11.46
N VAL A 422 -41.70 -13.90 10.71
CA VAL A 422 -43.10 -14.11 11.05
C VAL A 422 -43.33 -15.62 11.03
N CYS A 423 -43.87 -16.15 12.13
CA CYS A 423 -44.17 -17.57 12.26
C CYS A 423 -45.53 -17.78 12.91
N GLU A 424 -46.13 -18.93 12.65
CA GLU A 424 -47.42 -19.33 13.21
C GLU A 424 -47.26 -20.63 13.98
N ILE A 425 -48.07 -20.81 15.02
CA ILE A 425 -48.17 -22.10 15.70
C ILE A 425 -48.89 -23.06 14.77
N SER A 426 -48.21 -24.15 14.42
CA SER A 426 -48.65 -25.08 13.38
C SER A 426 -49.99 -25.76 13.69
N SER A 427 -50.29 -26.03 14.96
CA SER A 427 -51.58 -26.58 15.42
C SER A 427 -51.69 -26.42 16.94
N PRO A 428 -52.90 -26.29 17.52
CA PRO A 428 -53.10 -26.41 18.97
C PRO A 428 -52.52 -27.71 19.56
N GLU A 429 -52.52 -28.79 18.78
CA GLU A 429 -52.00 -30.11 19.19
C GLU A 429 -50.47 -30.16 19.20
N HIS A 430 -49.81 -29.22 18.52
CA HIS A 430 -48.35 -29.09 18.48
C HIS A 430 -47.82 -28.14 19.56
N VAL A 431 -48.53 -28.02 20.68
CA VAL A 431 -48.08 -27.29 21.88
C VAL A 431 -47.91 -28.30 23.02
N TRP A 432 -46.67 -28.73 23.25
CA TRP A 432 -46.33 -29.77 24.22
C TRP A 432 -46.09 -29.23 25.64
N CYS A 433 -45.60 -28.00 25.76
CA CYS A 433 -45.50 -27.27 27.02
C CYS A 433 -46.06 -25.87 26.84
N ARG A 434 -46.93 -25.44 27.76
CA ARG A 434 -47.72 -24.22 27.63
C ARG A 434 -47.09 -22.99 28.31
N GLY A 435 -45.96 -23.16 29.01
CA GLY A 435 -45.31 -22.10 29.79
C GLY A 435 -46.01 -21.80 31.12
N GLY A 436 -45.59 -20.71 31.76
CA GLY A 436 -46.09 -20.25 33.07
C GLY A 436 -45.27 -20.78 34.25
N GLY A 437 -45.09 -19.95 35.29
CA GLY A 437 -44.38 -20.38 36.51
C GLY A 437 -42.87 -20.64 36.33
N GLY A 438 -42.30 -20.24 35.19
CA GLY A 438 -40.90 -20.48 34.84
C GLY A 438 -40.70 -21.63 33.84
N ASP A 439 -41.77 -22.33 33.46
CA ASP A 439 -41.69 -23.38 32.45
C ASP A 439 -41.50 -22.81 31.04
N PRO A 440 -40.73 -23.50 30.17
CA PRO A 440 -40.60 -23.12 28.77
C PRO A 440 -41.88 -23.44 27.97
N ILE A 441 -42.02 -22.79 26.82
CA ILE A 441 -43.01 -23.15 25.81
C ILE A 441 -42.36 -24.08 24.79
N LEU A 442 -42.89 -25.30 24.64
CA LEU A 442 -42.48 -26.24 23.60
C LEU A 442 -43.57 -26.28 22.53
N VAL A 443 -43.26 -25.80 21.32
CA VAL A 443 -44.26 -25.58 20.27
C VAL A 443 -43.72 -25.85 18.87
N GLY A 444 -44.55 -26.41 18.00
CA GLY A 444 -44.28 -26.52 16.57
C GLY A 444 -44.62 -25.20 15.85
N LEU A 445 -43.63 -24.54 15.27
CA LEU A 445 -43.77 -23.30 14.50
C LEU A 445 -43.67 -23.57 12.99
N ASN A 446 -44.52 -22.91 12.21
CA ASN A 446 -44.40 -22.81 10.76
C ASN A 446 -43.86 -21.41 10.40
N ILE A 447 -42.68 -21.35 9.79
CA ILE A 447 -42.06 -20.07 9.41
C ILE A 447 -42.71 -19.56 8.13
N LYS A 448 -43.39 -18.41 8.21
CA LYS A 448 -44.12 -17.83 7.08
C LYS A 448 -43.26 -16.90 6.25
N GLU A 449 -42.56 -15.99 6.90
CA GLU A 449 -41.69 -15.00 6.28
C GLU A 449 -40.42 -14.88 7.10
N GLY A 450 -39.28 -14.66 6.45
CA GLY A 450 -38.02 -14.36 7.12
C GLY A 450 -37.20 -15.58 7.57
N LEU A 451 -36.33 -15.31 8.55
CA LEU A 451 -35.35 -16.26 9.08
C LEU A 451 -35.42 -16.32 10.60
N LEU A 452 -35.88 -17.44 11.15
CA LEU A 452 -35.81 -17.73 12.58
C LEU A 452 -34.40 -18.21 12.92
N LYS A 453 -33.76 -17.61 13.94
CA LYS A 453 -32.49 -18.10 14.50
C LYS A 453 -32.65 -18.41 15.99
N ARG A 454 -31.73 -19.22 16.52
CA ARG A 454 -31.58 -19.38 17.97
C ARG A 454 -31.33 -18.01 18.62
N GLY A 455 -31.95 -17.77 19.78
CA GLY A 455 -31.87 -16.51 20.51
C GLY A 455 -32.89 -15.44 20.09
N THR A 456 -33.62 -15.63 18.99
CA THR A 456 -34.63 -14.68 18.51
C THR A 456 -35.71 -14.45 19.57
N PRO A 457 -35.91 -13.19 20.02
CA PRO A 457 -37.03 -12.84 20.89
C PRO A 457 -38.33 -12.81 20.07
N LEU A 458 -39.38 -13.44 20.57
CA LEU A 458 -40.68 -13.54 19.92
C LEU A 458 -41.75 -12.76 20.70
N CYS A 459 -42.65 -12.10 19.97
CA CYS A 459 -43.81 -11.41 20.52
C CYS A 459 -45.07 -11.68 19.70
N VAL A 460 -46.23 -11.41 20.30
CA VAL A 460 -47.55 -11.48 19.64
C VAL A 460 -48.31 -10.18 19.84
N GLU A 461 -49.31 -9.91 19.01
CA GLU A 461 -50.16 -8.73 19.17
C GLU A 461 -51.08 -8.85 20.39
N ARG A 462 -51.25 -7.75 21.15
CA ARG A 462 -52.33 -7.61 22.12
C ARG A 462 -53.57 -7.04 21.43
N ARG A 463 -54.39 -7.92 20.85
CA ARG A 463 -55.60 -7.52 20.08
C ARG A 463 -56.44 -6.49 20.85
N GLY A 464 -56.79 -5.39 20.18
CA GLY A 464 -57.61 -4.31 20.75
C GLY A 464 -56.89 -3.37 21.72
N VAL A 465 -55.61 -3.59 22.02
CA VAL A 465 -54.81 -2.73 22.89
C VAL A 465 -53.79 -1.96 22.06
N LYS A 466 -53.78 -0.63 22.22
CA LYS A 466 -52.76 0.25 21.65
C LYS A 466 -51.68 0.56 22.67
N ASP A 467 -50.45 0.72 22.18
CA ASP A 467 -49.33 1.15 22.98
C ASP A 467 -49.53 2.62 23.40
N PRO A 468 -49.48 2.92 24.70
CA PRO A 468 -49.81 4.26 25.21
C PRO A 468 -48.78 5.33 24.84
N VAL A 469 -47.58 4.95 24.40
CA VAL A 469 -46.50 5.90 24.03
C VAL A 469 -46.53 6.17 22.53
N THR A 470 -46.68 5.14 21.71
CA THR A 470 -46.59 5.25 20.25
C THR A 470 -47.96 5.38 19.56
N GLY A 471 -49.05 5.03 20.24
CA GLY A 471 -50.40 4.98 19.66
C GLY A 471 -50.62 3.85 18.64
N LEU A 472 -49.61 3.00 18.43
CA LEU A 472 -49.63 1.85 17.53
C LEU A 472 -50.16 0.59 18.23
N GLN A 473 -50.23 -0.52 17.51
CA GLN A 473 -50.64 -1.82 18.06
C GLN A 473 -49.67 -2.27 19.17
N ALA A 474 -50.19 -2.63 20.35
CA ALA A 474 -49.36 -3.14 21.45
C ALA A 474 -48.98 -4.61 21.22
N TYR A 475 -47.80 -5.00 21.70
CA TYR A 475 -47.28 -6.37 21.61
C TYR A 475 -47.01 -6.94 23.01
N LEU A 476 -47.14 -8.26 23.12
CA LEU A 476 -46.82 -9.05 24.29
C LEU A 476 -45.57 -9.87 23.98
N ASP A 477 -44.50 -9.66 24.74
CA ASP A 477 -43.29 -10.47 24.64
C ASP A 477 -43.56 -11.88 25.18
N ILE A 478 -43.29 -12.89 24.36
CA ILE A 478 -43.53 -14.30 24.69
C ILE A 478 -42.29 -14.91 25.34
N GLY A 479 -41.12 -14.69 24.74
CA GLY A 479 -39.89 -15.34 25.17
C GLY A 479 -38.81 -15.36 24.11
N ARG A 480 -37.71 -16.06 24.38
CA ARG A 480 -36.58 -16.24 23.44
C ARG A 480 -36.46 -17.68 22.98
N VAL A 481 -36.18 -17.89 21.70
CA VAL A 481 -35.92 -19.23 21.16
C VAL A 481 -34.62 -19.78 21.73
N VAL A 482 -34.67 -20.91 22.44
CA VAL A 482 -33.52 -21.57 23.06
C VAL A 482 -32.92 -22.62 22.14
N SER A 483 -33.76 -23.42 21.51
CA SER A 483 -33.36 -24.50 20.60
C SER A 483 -34.46 -24.77 19.59
N MET A 484 -34.07 -25.27 18.42
CA MET A 484 -34.98 -25.68 17.37
C MET A 484 -34.59 -27.04 16.81
N GLU A 485 -35.59 -27.82 16.42
CA GLU A 485 -35.40 -29.10 15.77
C GLU A 485 -36.24 -29.18 14.49
N LYS A 486 -35.61 -29.65 13.41
CA LYS A 486 -36.28 -30.00 12.16
C LYS A 486 -36.10 -31.50 11.97
N ASP A 487 -37.19 -32.24 11.85
CA ASP A 487 -37.15 -33.70 11.62
C ASP A 487 -36.26 -34.45 12.65
N ARG A 488 -36.34 -34.05 13.94
CA ARG A 488 -35.52 -34.55 15.07
C ARG A 488 -34.01 -34.27 14.96
N LYS A 489 -33.59 -33.37 14.08
CA LYS A 489 -32.22 -32.87 13.99
C LYS A 489 -32.14 -31.46 14.55
N PRO A 490 -31.21 -31.17 15.48
CA PRO A 490 -30.94 -29.81 15.94
C PRO A 490 -30.63 -28.88 14.76
N THR A 491 -31.22 -27.69 14.76
CA THR A 491 -30.93 -26.64 13.77
C THR A 491 -30.81 -25.28 14.45
N ASP A 492 -29.83 -24.48 14.01
CA ASP A 492 -29.64 -23.12 14.54
C ASP A 492 -30.43 -22.06 13.77
N GLN A 493 -31.00 -22.42 12.61
CA GLN A 493 -31.80 -21.53 11.78
C GLN A 493 -32.92 -22.23 10.99
N ALA A 494 -34.00 -21.51 10.71
CA ALA A 494 -35.13 -21.96 9.90
C ALA A 494 -35.67 -20.83 9.01
N LYS A 495 -35.72 -21.07 7.69
CA LYS A 495 -36.23 -20.13 6.67
C LYS A 495 -37.73 -20.28 6.46
N ALA A 496 -38.35 -19.30 5.81
CA ALA A 496 -39.72 -19.35 5.33
C ALA A 496 -40.05 -20.67 4.59
N GLY A 497 -41.24 -21.21 4.85
CA GLY A 497 -41.73 -22.47 4.31
C GLY A 497 -41.30 -23.72 5.09
N VAL A 498 -40.50 -23.58 6.15
CA VAL A 498 -40.05 -24.69 7.00
C VAL A 498 -40.88 -24.74 8.29
N GLN A 499 -41.22 -25.96 8.72
CA GLN A 499 -41.78 -26.22 10.04
C GLN A 499 -40.67 -26.73 10.98
N VAL A 500 -40.63 -26.21 12.21
CA VAL A 500 -39.67 -26.57 13.25
C VAL A 500 -40.34 -26.71 14.59
N SER A 501 -39.85 -27.63 15.41
CA SER A 501 -40.19 -27.70 16.83
C SER A 501 -39.25 -26.77 17.60
N CYS A 502 -39.80 -25.86 18.39
CA CYS A 502 -39.05 -24.82 19.08
C CYS A 502 -39.26 -24.90 20.58
N LYS A 503 -38.15 -24.81 21.33
CA LYS A 503 -38.18 -24.49 22.76
C LYS A 503 -38.01 -22.99 22.93
N ILE A 504 -38.98 -22.36 23.54
CA ILE A 504 -38.98 -20.93 23.85
C ILE A 504 -38.87 -20.78 25.36
N ASP A 505 -37.85 -20.08 25.82
CA ASP A 505 -37.74 -19.65 27.21
C ASP A 505 -38.75 -18.52 27.42
N ALA A 506 -39.85 -18.85 28.09
CA ALA A 506 -41.02 -18.00 28.17
C ALA A 506 -40.87 -16.99 29.30
N VAL A 507 -41.41 -15.79 29.12
CA VAL A 507 -41.55 -14.84 30.23
C VAL A 507 -42.46 -15.50 31.28
N THR A 508 -42.04 -15.50 32.56
CA THR A 508 -42.66 -16.28 33.65
C THR A 508 -44.18 -16.11 33.79
N SER A 509 -44.70 -14.94 33.42
CA SER A 509 -46.13 -14.59 33.50
C SER A 509 -46.96 -15.05 32.31
N ILE A 510 -46.34 -15.57 31.24
CA ILE A 510 -46.99 -15.93 29.98
C ILE A 510 -47.39 -17.40 29.97
N LEU A 511 -48.67 -17.65 29.67
CA LEU A 511 -49.25 -18.99 29.53
C LEU A 511 -50.03 -19.10 28.22
N TYR A 512 -49.67 -20.09 27.40
CA TYR A 512 -50.41 -20.44 26.19
C TYR A 512 -51.83 -20.91 26.52
N GLY A 513 -52.82 -20.39 25.81
CA GLY A 513 -54.25 -20.60 26.04
C GLY A 513 -54.89 -19.60 27.00
N ARG A 514 -54.10 -18.70 27.62
CA ARG A 514 -54.61 -17.61 28.45
C ARG A 514 -54.34 -16.24 27.85
N GLN A 515 -53.08 -15.88 27.62
CA GLN A 515 -52.73 -14.58 27.05
C GLN A 515 -52.65 -14.59 25.52
N PHE A 516 -52.35 -15.74 24.92
CA PHE A 516 -52.29 -15.94 23.48
C PHE A 516 -52.55 -17.40 23.15
N ASP A 517 -52.90 -17.69 21.90
CA ASP A 517 -53.12 -19.04 21.38
C ASP A 517 -52.61 -19.19 19.94
N HIS A 518 -52.83 -20.34 19.33
CA HIS A 518 -52.42 -20.65 17.95
C HIS A 518 -52.97 -19.71 16.87
N THR A 519 -54.02 -18.93 17.16
CA THR A 519 -54.57 -17.96 16.20
C THR A 519 -53.72 -16.69 16.10
N TYR A 520 -52.73 -16.52 16.96
CA TYR A 520 -51.84 -15.36 16.97
C TYR A 520 -50.57 -15.66 16.15
N PRO A 521 -50.25 -14.82 15.15
CA PRO A 521 -48.93 -14.84 14.55
C PRO A 521 -47.87 -14.36 15.55
N LEU A 522 -46.71 -15.01 15.51
CA LEU A 522 -45.53 -14.65 16.29
C LEU A 522 -44.56 -13.87 15.39
N TYR A 523 -44.08 -12.75 15.92
CA TYR A 523 -43.15 -11.85 15.25
C TYR A 523 -41.81 -11.82 15.98
N ALA A 524 -40.71 -11.66 15.24
CA ALA A 524 -39.45 -11.26 15.85
C ALA A 524 -39.59 -9.89 16.51
N ARG A 525 -39.23 -9.79 17.79
CA ARG A 525 -39.20 -8.52 18.53
C ARG A 525 -37.99 -7.70 18.10
N ILE A 526 -38.20 -6.77 17.17
CA ILE A 526 -37.14 -5.94 16.61
C ILE A 526 -37.01 -4.63 17.41
N THR A 527 -35.77 -4.22 17.65
CA THR A 527 -35.40 -2.95 18.29
C THR A 527 -34.48 -2.15 17.39
N ARG A 528 -34.23 -0.87 17.72
CA ARG A 528 -33.28 -0.07 16.94
C ARG A 528 -31.88 -0.67 16.93
N LYS A 529 -31.39 -1.10 18.11
CA LYS A 529 -30.08 -1.74 18.28
C LYS A 529 -29.94 -3.01 17.44
N SER A 530 -30.99 -3.84 17.37
CA SER A 530 -30.95 -5.07 16.56
C SER A 530 -30.96 -4.78 15.06
N ILE A 531 -31.66 -3.73 14.60
CA ILE A 531 -31.64 -3.30 13.20
C ILE A 531 -30.25 -2.81 12.81
N ASP A 532 -29.64 -1.97 13.64
CA ASP A 532 -28.32 -1.40 13.35
C ASP A 532 -27.26 -2.51 13.30
N ALA A 533 -27.28 -3.47 14.23
CA ALA A 533 -26.41 -4.65 14.19
C ALA A 533 -26.56 -5.50 12.91
N VAL A 534 -27.81 -5.73 12.46
CA VAL A 534 -28.08 -6.48 11.21
C VAL A 534 -27.60 -5.71 9.98
N ARG A 535 -27.80 -4.39 9.94
CA ARG A 535 -27.38 -3.53 8.82
C ARG A 535 -25.86 -3.46 8.68
N GLU A 536 -25.14 -3.47 9.79
CA GLU A 536 -23.70 -3.28 9.83
C GLU A 536 -22.94 -4.58 9.56
N PHE A 537 -23.31 -5.69 10.23
CA PHE A 537 -22.53 -6.93 10.21
C PHE A 537 -23.16 -8.07 9.40
N PHE A 538 -24.48 -8.07 9.20
CA PHE A 538 -25.21 -9.23 8.64
C PHE A 538 -26.00 -8.90 7.37
N LYS A 539 -25.61 -7.84 6.64
CA LYS A 539 -26.35 -7.39 5.46
C LYS A 539 -26.44 -8.44 4.35
N GLU A 540 -25.39 -9.24 4.20
CA GLU A 540 -25.28 -10.30 3.19
C GLU A 540 -26.10 -11.56 3.55
N ASP A 541 -26.45 -11.74 4.83
CA ASP A 541 -27.26 -12.87 5.30
C ASP A 541 -28.75 -12.70 5.00
N LEU A 542 -29.21 -11.47 4.66
CA LEU A 542 -30.61 -11.16 4.39
C LEU A 542 -30.88 -11.08 2.89
N SER A 543 -31.89 -11.81 2.44
CA SER A 543 -32.45 -11.65 1.10
C SER A 543 -33.20 -10.32 0.95
N LYS A 544 -33.53 -9.94 -0.29
CA LYS A 544 -34.36 -8.75 -0.56
C LYS A 544 -35.72 -8.82 0.14
N GLU A 545 -36.29 -10.01 0.26
CA GLU A 545 -37.56 -10.27 0.92
C GLU A 545 -37.43 -10.10 2.45
N ASP A 546 -36.33 -10.59 3.04
CA ASP A 546 -36.04 -10.40 4.47
C ASP A 546 -35.88 -8.92 4.80
N TRP A 547 -35.23 -8.13 3.94
CA TRP A 547 -35.12 -6.68 4.09
C TRP A 547 -36.48 -5.98 4.02
N ALA A 548 -37.36 -6.40 3.11
CA ALA A 548 -38.73 -5.87 3.02
C ALA A 548 -39.52 -6.18 4.30
N LEU A 549 -39.37 -7.39 4.84
CA LEU A 549 -39.97 -7.78 6.11
C LEU A 549 -39.42 -6.97 7.28
N LEU A 550 -38.11 -6.75 7.35
CA LEU A 550 -37.50 -5.92 8.39
C LEU A 550 -38.09 -4.50 8.38
N LEU A 551 -38.29 -3.90 7.20
CA LEU A 551 -38.90 -2.58 7.05
C LEU A 551 -40.39 -2.56 7.44
N LYS A 552 -41.12 -3.62 7.11
CA LYS A 552 -42.53 -3.82 7.53
C LYS A 552 -42.63 -3.88 9.05
N LEU A 553 -41.81 -4.73 9.69
CA LEU A 553 -41.79 -4.88 11.14
C LEU A 553 -41.29 -3.61 11.85
N LYS A 554 -40.30 -2.90 11.28
CA LYS A 554 -39.85 -1.59 11.80
C LYS A 554 -41.01 -0.60 11.92
N LYS A 555 -41.82 -0.48 10.86
CA LYS A 555 -43.02 0.38 10.85
C LYS A 555 -44.08 -0.10 11.83
N GLN A 556 -44.31 -1.41 11.87
CA GLN A 556 -45.32 -2.05 12.72
C GLN A 556 -45.03 -1.88 14.22
N PHE A 557 -43.75 -1.92 14.62
CA PHE A 557 -43.33 -1.68 16.01
C PHE A 557 -43.08 -0.19 16.34
N GLY A 558 -43.20 0.72 15.38
CA GLY A 558 -42.92 2.15 15.61
C GLY A 558 -41.46 2.44 15.98
N VAL A 559 -40.52 1.60 15.53
CA VAL A 559 -39.09 1.80 15.81
C VAL A 559 -38.58 2.91 14.89
N ILE A 560 -38.23 4.06 15.45
CA ILE A 560 -37.76 5.25 14.70
C ILE A 560 -36.32 5.05 14.20
#